data_AF-A0A1H6F5T3-F1
#
_entry.id   AF-A0A1H6F5T3-F1
#
_cell.length_a   1.000
_cell.length_b   1.000
_cell.length_c   1.000
_cell.angle_alpha   90.00
_cell.angle_beta   90.00
_cell.angle_gamma   90.00
#
_symmetry.space_group_name_H-M   'P 1'
#
loop_
_entity.id
_entity.type
_entity.pdbx_description
1 polymer ?
#
loop_
_entity_poly.entity_id
_entity_poly.type
_entity_poly.pdbx_seq_one_letter_code
_entity_poly.pdbx_strand_id
1 'polypeptide(L)' 'MTMTIEQLESEALNLPMDSRALLVQRLLTSLERISTQENERLWVEEAEQRYQELLKNPEQIRDAETVFADIRASLK' A
#
# COMPACT_ATOMS: atom_id res chain seq x y z
N MET A 1 8.96 -13.06 29.24
CA MET A 1 9.69 -11.82 29.58
C MET A 1 9.76 -10.99 28.32
N THR A 2 9.32 -9.74 28.35
CA THR A 2 9.42 -8.80 27.23
C THR A 2 10.77 -8.09 27.31
N MET A 3 11.62 -8.23 26.28
CA MET A 3 12.84 -7.44 26.14
C MET A 3 12.51 -5.97 25.92
N THR A 4 13.36 -5.08 26.41
CA THR A 4 13.27 -3.65 26.10
C THR A 4 13.86 -3.35 24.72
N ILE A 5 13.54 -2.19 24.14
CA ILE A 5 14.08 -1.77 22.84
C ILE A 5 15.59 -1.63 22.91
N GLU A 6 16.13 -1.10 24.00
CA GLU A 6 17.57 -0.92 24.21
C GLU A 6 18.31 -2.26 24.27
N GLN A 7 17.68 -3.30 24.85
CA GLN A 7 18.24 -4.66 24.87
C GLN A 7 18.27 -5.26 23.46
N LEU A 8 17.19 -5.10 22.68
CA LEU A 8 17.11 -5.57 21.30
C LEU A 8 18.09 -4.84 20.38
N GLU A 9 18.25 -3.54 20.56
CA GLU A 9 19.22 -2.74 19.79
C GLU A 9 20.65 -3.20 20.07
N SER A 10 21.00 -3.40 21.33
CA SER A 10 22.32 -3.92 21.73
C SER A 10 22.61 -5.28 21.09
N GLU A 11 21.64 -6.21 21.14
CA GLU A 11 21.79 -7.52 20.51
C GLU A 11 21.89 -7.44 18.98
N ALA A 12 21.08 -6.60 18.34
CA ALA A 12 21.14 -6.38 16.91
C ALA A 12 22.49 -5.79 16.48
N LEU A 13 23.05 -4.84 17.24
CA LEU A 13 24.34 -4.22 16.93
C LEU A 13 25.52 -5.19 17.09
N ASN A 14 25.38 -6.21 17.94
CA ASN A 14 26.36 -7.29 18.11
C ASN A 14 26.39 -8.29 16.93
N LEU A 15 25.40 -8.27 16.05
CA LEU A 15 25.40 -9.13 14.87
C LEU A 15 26.45 -8.69 13.83
N PRO A 16 26.99 -9.64 13.04
CA PRO A 16 27.78 -9.32 11.85
C PRO A 16 27.02 -8.39 10.89
N MET A 17 27.75 -7.57 10.13
CA MET A 17 27.17 -6.56 9.25
C MET A 17 26.10 -7.12 8.31
N ASP A 18 26.35 -8.27 7.67
CA ASP A 18 25.39 -8.91 6.75
C ASP A 18 24.11 -9.35 7.45
N SER A 19 24.22 -9.91 8.66
CA SER A 19 23.08 -10.31 9.48
C SER A 19 22.25 -9.10 9.94
N ARG A 20 22.91 -7.96 10.23
CA ARG A 20 22.21 -6.71 10.54
C ARG A 20 21.44 -6.19 9.33
N ALA A 21 22.06 -6.19 8.14
CA ALA A 21 21.40 -5.76 6.91
C ALA A 21 20.16 -6.61 6.61
N LEU A 22 20.27 -7.94 6.78
CA LEU A 22 19.13 -8.86 6.63
C LEU A 22 18.03 -8.59 7.66
N LEU A 23 18.39 -8.33 8.92
CA LEU A 23 17.43 -7.99 9.97
C LEU A 23 16.70 -6.67 9.66
N VAL A 24 17.41 -5.63 9.24
CA VAL A 24 16.83 -4.35 8.83
C VAL A 24 15.84 -4.55 7.68
N GLN A 25 16.21 -5.31 6.64
CA GLN A 25 15.30 -5.62 5.54
C GLN A 25 14.02 -6.29 6.03
N ARG A 26 14.13 -7.31 6.88
CA ARG A 26 12.95 -8.01 7.42
C ARG A 26 12.04 -7.10 8.25
N LEU A 27 12.63 -6.24 9.07
CA LEU A 27 11.89 -5.29 9.89
C LEU A 27 11.17 -4.28 8.98
N LEU A 28 11.84 -3.71 7.98
CA LEU A 28 11.23 -2.81 7.00
C LEU A 28 10.06 -3.48 6.26
N THR A 29 10.26 -4.69 5.72
CA THR A 29 9.19 -5.46 5.07
C THR A 29 8.03 -5.77 6.02
N SER A 30 8.28 -5.93 7.33
CA SER A 30 7.20 -6.12 8.30
C SER A 30 6.34 -4.87 8.51
N LEU A 31 6.93 -3.67 8.36
CA LEU A 31 6.23 -2.40 8.43
C LEU A 31 5.44 -2.11 7.15
N GLU A 32 5.90 -2.63 6.01
CA GLU A 32 5.21 -2.52 4.71
C GLU A 32 3.99 -3.45 4.60
N ARG A 33 3.80 -4.38 5.55
CA ARG A 33 2.58 -5.19 5.63
C ARG A 33 1.44 -4.35 6.20
N ILE A 34 0.80 -3.59 5.33
CA ILE A 34 -0.52 -3.03 5.59
C ILE A 34 -1.42 -4.19 6.00
N SER A 35 -1.97 -4.14 7.21
CA SER A 35 -2.93 -5.16 7.65
C SER A 35 -4.12 -5.15 6.71
N THR A 36 -4.83 -6.27 6.56
CA THR A 36 -6.05 -6.30 5.73
C THR A 36 -7.05 -5.22 6.15
N GLN A 37 -7.15 -4.97 7.45
CA GLN A 37 -7.98 -3.91 8.02
C GLN A 37 -7.53 -2.50 7.63
N GLU A 38 -6.22 -2.22 7.64
CA GLU A 38 -5.69 -0.94 7.20
C GLU A 38 -5.82 -0.77 5.69
N ASN A 39 -5.69 -1.86 4.92
CA ASN A 39 -5.89 -1.87 3.48
C ASN A 39 -7.36 -1.55 3.15
N GLU A 40 -8.31 -2.19 3.83
CA GLU A 40 -9.74 -1.90 3.72
C GLU A 40 -10.04 -0.43 4.05
N ARG A 41 -9.46 0.09 5.14
CA ARG A 41 -9.60 1.51 5.52
C ARG A 41 -9.13 2.45 4.42
N LEU A 42 -7.93 2.22 3.89
CA LEU A 42 -7.36 3.04 2.82
C LEU A 42 -8.19 2.97 1.53
N TRP A 43 -8.72 1.80 1.18
CA TRP A 43 -9.60 1.65 0.02
C TRP A 43 -10.94 2.38 0.18
N VAL A 44 -11.53 2.37 1.37
CA VAL A 44 -12.75 3.12 1.66
C VAL A 44 -12.50 4.62 1.55
N GLU A 45 -11.39 5.11 2.10
CA GLU A 45 -11.00 6.52 2.01
C GLU A 45 -10.78 6.95 0.55
N GLU A 46 -10.05 6.15 -0.24
CA GLU A 46 -9.82 6.40 -1.67
C GLU A 46 -11.12 6.36 -2.48
N ALA A 47 -12.02 5.41 -2.21
CA ALA A 47 -13.30 5.30 -2.91
C ALA A 47 -14.18 6.54 -2.68
N GLU A 48 -14.24 7.03 -1.44
CA GLU A 48 -14.96 8.27 -1.11
C GLU A 48 -14.33 9.47 -1.81
N GLN A 49 -13.00 9.60 -1.79
CA GLN A 49 -12.32 10.69 -2.48
C GLN A 49 -12.64 10.72 -3.97
N ARG A 50 -12.53 9.57 -4.66
CA ARG A 50 -12.85 9.46 -6.09
C ARG A 50 -14.30 9.76 -6.40
N TYR A 51 -15.21 9.34 -5.52
CA TYR A 51 -16.62 9.66 -5.66
C TYR A 51 -16.86 11.18 -5.59
N GLN A 52 -16.22 11.85 -4.64
CA GLN A 52 -16.29 13.32 -4.54
C GLN A 52 -15.66 14.03 -5.74
N GLU A 53 -14.54 13.54 -6.26
CA GLU A 53 -13.92 14.07 -7.47
C GLU A 53 -14.83 13.91 -8.71
N LEU A 54 -15.50 12.76 -8.81
CA LEU A 54 -16.47 12.47 -9.87
C LEU A 54 -17.67 13.42 -9.82
N LEU A 55 -18.20 13.69 -8.62
CA LEU A 55 -19.29 14.66 -8.44
C LEU A 55 -18.88 16.10 -8.81
N LYS A 56 -17.61 16.46 -8.58
CA LYS A 56 -17.08 17.79 -8.90
C LYS A 56 -16.79 18.00 -10.39
N ASN A 57 -16.49 16.92 -11.12
CA ASN A 57 -16.07 16.98 -12.53
C ASN A 57 -16.92 16.01 -13.40
N PRO A 58 -18.25 16.21 -13.48
CA PRO A 58 -19.13 15.29 -14.19
C PRO A 58 -18.81 15.18 -15.69
N GLU A 59 -18.18 16.19 -16.29
CA GLU A 59 -17.72 16.20 -17.68
C GLU A 59 -16.58 15.22 -17.96
N GLN A 60 -15.86 14.76 -16.93
CA GLN A 60 -14.79 13.76 -17.06
C GLN A 60 -15.33 12.32 -17.04
N ILE A 61 -16.61 12.14 -16.66
CA ILE A 61 -17.24 10.82 -16.61
C ILE A 61 -17.53 10.37 -18.03
N ARG A 62 -17.04 9.17 -18.36
CA ARG A 62 -17.36 8.50 -19.62
C ARG A 62 -18.32 7.35 -19.37
N ASP A 63 -19.30 7.22 -20.24
CA ASP A 63 -20.20 6.08 -20.23
C ASP A 63 -19.41 4.76 -20.40
N ALA A 64 -19.72 3.77 -19.56
CA ALA A 64 -18.97 2.53 -19.49
C ALA A 64 -19.10 1.73 -20.80
N GLU A 65 -20.29 1.69 -21.40
CA GLU A 65 -20.53 0.96 -22.65
C GLU A 65 -19.69 1.55 -23.79
N THR A 66 -19.63 2.89 -23.85
CA THR A 66 -18.78 3.64 -24.80
C THR A 66 -17.30 3.31 -24.62
N VAL A 67 -16.80 3.35 -23.37
CA VAL A 67 -15.38 3.02 -23.09
C VAL A 67 -15.06 1.59 -23.50
N PHE A 68 -15.91 0.62 -23.19
CA PHE A 68 -15.69 -0.77 -23.58
C PHE A 68 -15.79 -0.98 -25.10
N ALA A 69 -16.65 -0.24 -25.79
CA ALA A 69 -16.73 -0.27 -27.24
C ALA A 69 -15.42 0.24 -27.87
N ASP A 70 -14.87 1.35 -27.38
CA ASP A 70 -13.60 1.92 -27.84
C ASP A 70 -12.43 0.94 -27.65
N ILE A 71 -12.33 0.30 -26.47
CA ILE A 71 -11.29 -0.68 -26.18
C ILE A 71 -11.39 -1.88 -27.13
N ARG A 72 -12.60 -2.40 -27.38
CA ARG A 72 -12.77 -3.53 -28.32
C ARG A 72 -12.41 -3.12 -29.75
N ALA A 73 -12.69 -1.88 -30.13
CA ALA A 73 -12.34 -1.37 -31.45
C ALA A 73 -10.83 -1.20 -31.65
N SER A 74 -10.09 -0.85 -30.59
CA SER A 74 -8.63 -0.64 -30.63
C SER A 74 -7.79 -1.93 -30.59
N LEU A 75 -8.41 -3.08 -30.30
CA LEU A 75 -7.77 -4.40 -30.27
C LEU A 75 -7.71 -5.10 -31.67
N LYS A 76 -7.97 -4.36 -32.75
CA LYS A 76 -7.94 -4.88 -34.13
C LYS A 76 -6.60 -4.64 -34.83
#